data_AF-A0A7Y2AF56-F1
#
_entry.id   AF-A0A7Y2AF56-F1
#
_cell.length_a   1.000
_cell.length_b   1.000
_cell.length_c   1.000
_cell.angle_alpha   90.00
_cell.angle_beta   90.00
_cell.angle_gamma   90.00
#
_symmetry.space_group_name_H-M   'P 1'
#
loop_
_entity.id
_entity.type
_entity.pdbx_description
1 polymer ?
#
loop_
_entity_poly.entity_id
_entity_poly.type
_entity_poly.pdbx_seq_one_letter_code
_entity_poly.pdbx_strand_id
1 'polypeptide(L)'
;DIHTKLMAFQATGGGDQPESVNQALLESVEKIDWSDDPKVLKLIFLVGDAPPHMDYDETQYPEICALALKKDLIINTIQCGSIPTTKKFWTEIAYASEGQYVAILQSGGTVAVHTPFDKEIAELNGMLNDTICAYGDRRVQEMAMSKLRSQSAAKAESVADRADYLSKGRAGGSMGFGGNTVIIGTDDLVEMLMDESVTFENIDDKKLPDGLKKLQPSERRAELERRIAARKKFQAQMEDLVSKRADYIKTEREKNAGAAPMDAFDEQVKEIIHDQAAELGIEFSE
;
A
#
# COMPACT_ATOMS: atom_id res chain seq x y z
N ASP A 1 -3.02 -9.13 1.53
CA ASP A 1 -2.93 -7.69 1.28
C ASP A 1 -1.50 -7.36 0.83
N ILE A 2 -1.32 -6.51 -0.19
CA ILE A 2 0.01 -6.15 -0.72
C ILE A 2 0.76 -5.31 0.32
N HIS A 3 0.08 -4.34 0.96
CA HIS A 3 0.66 -3.51 2.01
C HIS A 3 1.26 -4.35 3.15
N THR A 4 0.51 -5.32 3.67
CA THR A 4 1.00 -6.23 4.71
C THR A 4 2.20 -7.08 4.24
N LYS A 5 2.20 -7.54 2.99
CA LYS A 5 3.34 -8.30 2.45
C LYS A 5 4.59 -7.42 2.35
N LEU A 6 4.45 -6.17 1.88
CA LEU A 6 5.54 -5.19 1.81
C LEU A 6 6.12 -4.88 3.19
N MET A 7 5.25 -4.59 4.18
CA MET A 7 5.67 -4.28 5.56
C MET A 7 6.27 -5.48 6.31
N ALA A 8 6.08 -6.70 5.80
CA ALA A 8 6.67 -7.92 6.36
C ALA A 8 8.08 -8.22 5.82
N PHE A 9 8.51 -7.58 4.73
CA PHE A 9 9.88 -7.74 4.24
C PHE A 9 10.87 -7.20 5.27
N GLN A 10 11.96 -7.94 5.42
CA GLN A 10 13.13 -7.50 6.16
C GLN A 10 14.31 -7.57 5.20
N ALA A 11 15.06 -6.48 5.11
CA ALA A 11 16.36 -6.51 4.44
C ALA A 11 17.37 -7.17 5.40
N THR A 12 18.10 -8.16 4.90
CA THR A 12 19.24 -8.78 5.58
C THR A 12 20.42 -8.83 4.62
N GLY A 13 21.56 -8.28 5.02
CA GLY A 13 22.71 -8.04 4.14
C GLY A 13 22.97 -6.54 3.94
N GLY A 14 24.02 -6.21 3.17
CA GLY A 14 24.48 -4.84 2.89
C GLY A 14 25.44 -4.26 3.94
N GLY A 15 25.73 -2.96 3.80
CA GLY A 15 26.69 -2.22 4.65
C GLY A 15 28.10 -2.13 4.05
N ASP A 16 28.32 -2.84 2.96
CA ASP A 16 29.44 -2.74 2.04
C ASP A 16 29.01 -2.08 0.72
N GLN A 17 29.99 -1.70 -0.09
CA GLN A 17 29.79 -1.06 -1.39
C GLN A 17 30.85 -1.60 -2.34
N PRO A 18 30.55 -1.75 -3.65
CA PRO A 18 29.28 -1.47 -4.34
C PRO A 18 28.14 -2.47 -4.05
N GLU A 19 26.96 -2.26 -4.63
CA GLU A 19 25.76 -3.11 -4.47
C GLU A 19 25.25 -3.66 -5.82
N SER A 20 24.37 -4.67 -5.79
CA SER A 20 23.85 -5.39 -6.99
C SER A 20 22.74 -4.63 -7.74
N VAL A 21 23.01 -3.37 -8.08
CA VAL A 21 22.05 -2.43 -8.68
C VAL A 21 21.68 -2.82 -10.11
N ASN A 22 22.66 -3.26 -10.92
CA ASN A 22 22.39 -3.66 -12.30
C ASN A 22 21.44 -4.86 -12.36
N GLN A 23 21.66 -5.87 -11.52
CA GLN A 23 20.76 -7.02 -11.44
C GLN A 23 19.33 -6.57 -11.12
N ALA A 24 19.15 -5.72 -10.10
CA ALA A 24 17.83 -5.21 -9.74
C ALA A 24 17.16 -4.43 -10.89
N LEU A 25 17.90 -3.60 -11.61
CA LEU A 25 17.41 -2.87 -12.78
C LEU A 25 17.01 -3.83 -13.91
N LEU A 26 17.87 -4.78 -14.26
CA LEU A 26 17.60 -5.74 -15.33
C LEU A 26 16.34 -6.56 -15.03
N GLU A 27 16.22 -7.07 -13.80
CA GLU A 27 15.03 -7.83 -13.39
C GLU A 27 13.76 -6.98 -13.41
N SER A 28 13.84 -5.70 -13.03
CA SER A 28 12.71 -4.78 -13.10
C SER A 28 12.25 -4.52 -14.54
N VAL A 29 13.19 -4.46 -15.49
CA VAL A 29 12.91 -4.22 -16.91
C VAL A 29 12.41 -5.48 -17.64
N GLU A 30 12.93 -6.66 -17.28
CA GLU A 30 12.68 -7.90 -18.04
C GLU A 30 11.69 -8.88 -17.39
N LYS A 31 11.64 -8.98 -16.05
CA LYS A 31 10.84 -10.01 -15.36
C LYS A 31 9.45 -9.52 -14.92
N ILE A 32 9.23 -8.22 -14.86
CA ILE A 32 7.91 -7.65 -14.57
C ILE A 32 7.09 -7.64 -15.87
N ASP A 33 5.86 -8.15 -15.82
CA ASP A 33 4.91 -8.12 -16.92
C ASP A 33 4.34 -6.69 -17.09
N TRP A 34 5.07 -5.84 -17.80
CA TRP A 34 4.66 -4.48 -18.12
C TRP A 34 3.59 -4.45 -19.21
N SER A 35 2.76 -3.40 -19.20
CA SER A 35 1.79 -3.14 -20.28
C SER A 35 2.50 -2.71 -21.56
N ASP A 36 2.07 -3.27 -22.70
CA ASP A 36 2.48 -2.81 -24.04
C ASP A 36 1.65 -1.61 -24.54
N ASP A 37 0.67 -1.14 -23.77
CA ASP A 37 -0.14 0.03 -24.13
C ASP A 37 0.67 1.33 -23.95
N PRO A 38 0.90 2.12 -25.03
CA PRO A 38 1.65 3.37 -24.97
C PRO A 38 0.95 4.47 -24.15
N LYS A 39 -0.31 4.29 -23.77
CA LYS A 39 -1.04 5.23 -22.89
C LYS A 39 -0.85 4.92 -21.40
N VAL A 40 -0.18 3.83 -21.08
CA VAL A 40 0.11 3.45 -19.68
C VAL A 40 1.45 4.05 -19.29
N LEU A 41 1.43 4.91 -18.26
CA LEU A 41 2.65 5.39 -17.62
C LEU A 41 3.35 4.24 -16.89
N LYS A 42 4.62 3.99 -17.22
CA LYS A 42 5.42 2.90 -16.64
C LYS A 42 6.68 3.47 -16.00
N LEU A 43 6.71 3.46 -14.66
CA LEU A 43 7.79 4.04 -13.87
C LEU A 43 8.51 2.97 -13.06
N ILE A 44 9.83 3.07 -13.02
CA ILE A 44 10.70 2.36 -12.08
C ILE A 44 11.32 3.41 -11.16
N PHE A 45 11.25 3.19 -9.84
CA PHE A 45 11.96 3.99 -8.86
C PHE A 45 13.13 3.17 -8.29
N LEU A 46 14.35 3.47 -8.71
CA LEU A 46 15.57 2.91 -8.13
C LEU A 46 15.91 3.67 -6.84
N VAL A 47 15.78 3.00 -5.69
CA VAL A 47 16.03 3.60 -4.37
C VAL A 47 17.22 2.90 -3.69
N GLY A 48 18.23 3.65 -3.24
CA GLY A 48 19.41 3.08 -2.58
C GLY A 48 20.49 4.11 -2.21
N ASP A 49 21.52 3.70 -1.47
CA ASP A 49 22.60 4.58 -0.99
C ASP A 49 24.02 4.25 -1.54
N ALA A 50 24.19 3.15 -2.25
CA ALA A 50 25.49 2.62 -2.71
C ALA A 50 25.60 2.49 -4.24
N PRO A 51 26.76 2.66 -4.87
CA PRO A 51 26.93 2.57 -6.33
C PRO A 51 26.72 1.13 -6.89
N PRO A 52 26.48 0.93 -8.21
CA PRO A 52 26.48 -0.40 -8.82
C PRO A 52 27.87 -1.06 -8.79
N HIS A 53 27.89 -2.39 -8.73
CA HIS A 53 29.05 -3.16 -9.20
C HIS A 53 29.25 -2.93 -10.70
N MET A 54 30.44 -2.47 -11.09
CA MET A 54 30.84 -2.33 -12.50
C MET A 54 31.92 -3.34 -12.90
N ASP A 55 32.27 -4.22 -11.97
CA ASP A 55 33.32 -5.25 -12.08
C ASP A 55 32.77 -6.67 -12.24
N TYR A 56 31.45 -6.84 -12.10
CA TYR A 56 30.77 -8.11 -12.32
C TYR A 56 30.53 -8.37 -13.81
N ASP A 57 30.61 -9.64 -14.20
CA ASP A 57 30.27 -10.11 -15.54
C ASP A 57 28.74 -10.22 -15.68
N GLU A 58 28.09 -9.07 -15.78
CA GLU A 58 26.64 -8.91 -15.91
C GLU A 58 26.29 -7.75 -16.85
N THR A 59 25.05 -7.69 -17.32
CA THR A 59 24.53 -6.56 -18.10
C THR A 59 24.61 -5.28 -17.27
N GLN A 60 25.25 -4.25 -17.80
CA GLN A 60 25.49 -3.00 -17.07
C GLN A 60 24.39 -1.96 -17.33
N TYR A 61 24.20 -1.01 -16.40
CA TYR A 61 23.13 -0.02 -16.46
C TYR A 61 22.97 0.72 -17.81
N PRO A 62 24.02 1.06 -18.61
CA PRO A 62 23.79 1.76 -19.88
C PRO A 62 22.98 0.91 -20.87
N GLU A 63 23.24 -0.39 -20.91
CA GLU A 63 22.50 -1.33 -21.75
C GLU A 63 21.09 -1.55 -21.21
N ILE A 64 20.94 -1.65 -19.89
CA ILE A 64 19.64 -1.81 -19.23
C ILE A 64 18.74 -0.60 -19.47
N CYS A 65 19.27 0.63 -19.38
CA CYS A 65 18.52 1.85 -19.67
C CYS A 65 18.05 1.89 -21.13
N ALA A 66 18.91 1.46 -22.07
CA ALA A 66 18.50 1.34 -23.46
C ALA A 66 17.40 0.29 -23.69
N LEU A 67 17.36 -0.79 -22.89
CA LEU A 67 16.25 -1.74 -22.89
C LEU A 67 14.98 -1.15 -22.29
N ALA A 68 15.10 -0.36 -21.22
CA ALA A 68 13.99 0.33 -20.58
C ALA A 68 13.29 1.30 -21.54
N LEU A 69 14.05 2.14 -22.24
CA LEU A 69 13.51 3.07 -23.25
C LEU A 69 12.75 2.36 -24.37
N LYS A 70 13.23 1.21 -24.86
CA LYS A 70 12.53 0.42 -25.88
C LYS A 70 11.17 -0.12 -25.42
N LYS A 71 10.94 -0.15 -24.11
CA LYS A 71 9.71 -0.61 -23.46
C LYS A 71 8.89 0.56 -22.89
N ASP A 72 9.24 1.81 -23.22
CA ASP A 72 8.66 3.04 -22.65
C ASP A 72 8.69 3.04 -21.11
N LEU A 73 9.76 2.49 -20.52
CA LEU A 73 9.99 2.48 -19.08
C LEU A 73 10.88 3.66 -18.69
N ILE A 74 10.37 4.50 -17.80
CA ILE A 74 11.12 5.61 -17.23
C ILE A 74 11.74 5.17 -15.90
N ILE A 75 13.06 5.28 -15.73
CA ILE A 75 13.74 4.97 -14.47
C ILE A 75 14.06 6.27 -13.74
N ASN A 76 13.36 6.52 -12.64
CA ASN A 76 13.68 7.57 -11.69
C ASN A 76 14.63 7.00 -10.63
N THR A 77 15.57 7.81 -10.16
CA THR A 77 16.53 7.38 -9.14
C THR A 77 16.43 8.25 -7.89
N ILE A 78 16.43 7.60 -6.74
CA ILE A 78 16.35 8.22 -5.43
C ILE A 78 17.56 7.75 -4.62
N GLN A 79 18.52 8.64 -4.47
CA GLN A 79 19.69 8.39 -3.65
C GLN A 79 19.36 8.69 -2.18
N CYS A 80 19.51 7.68 -1.33
CA CYS A 80 19.55 7.85 0.12
C CYS A 80 20.97 8.20 0.55
N GLY A 81 21.16 9.26 1.33
CA GLY A 81 22.48 9.70 1.78
C GLY A 81 23.24 10.55 0.74
N SER A 82 24.55 10.68 0.92
CA SER A 82 25.35 11.73 0.23
C SER A 82 26.62 11.23 -0.45
N ILE A 83 26.72 9.92 -0.72
CA ILE A 83 27.89 9.30 -1.34
C ILE A 83 28.10 9.85 -2.77
N PRO A 84 29.24 10.51 -3.07
CA PRO A 84 29.43 11.16 -4.38
C PRO A 84 29.51 10.20 -5.56
N THR A 85 30.05 8.98 -5.36
CA THR A 85 30.13 7.96 -6.41
C THR A 85 28.75 7.45 -6.78
N THR A 86 27.88 7.18 -5.80
CA THR A 86 26.47 6.86 -6.01
C THR A 86 25.77 7.95 -6.83
N LYS A 87 25.95 9.23 -6.46
CA LYS A 87 25.32 10.36 -7.18
C LYS A 87 25.60 10.33 -8.67
N LYS A 88 26.85 10.07 -9.07
CA LYS A 88 27.25 9.99 -10.47
C LYS A 88 26.41 8.93 -11.21
N PHE A 89 26.42 7.69 -10.72
CA PHE A 89 25.71 6.60 -11.37
C PHE A 89 24.20 6.80 -11.37
N TRP A 90 23.62 7.35 -10.29
CA TRP A 90 22.17 7.56 -10.18
C TRP A 90 21.70 8.61 -11.20
N THR A 91 22.46 9.70 -11.31
CA THR A 91 22.19 10.76 -12.29
C THR A 91 22.27 10.21 -13.72
N GLU A 92 23.30 9.41 -14.01
CA GLU A 92 23.47 8.79 -15.33
C GLU A 92 22.36 7.80 -15.66
N ILE A 93 21.96 6.94 -14.71
CA ILE A 93 20.85 5.98 -14.88
C ILE A 93 19.56 6.74 -15.17
N ALA A 94 19.20 7.72 -14.34
CA ALA A 94 17.95 8.47 -14.50
C ALA A 94 17.87 9.11 -15.89
N TYR A 95 18.89 9.87 -16.27
CA TYR A 95 18.89 10.60 -17.53
C TYR A 95 18.99 9.69 -18.76
N ALA A 96 19.66 8.54 -18.64
CA ALA A 96 19.71 7.55 -19.72
C ALA A 96 18.36 6.88 -20.01
N SER A 97 17.37 7.04 -19.13
CA SER A 97 16.02 6.49 -19.28
C SER A 97 14.93 7.55 -19.11
N GLU A 98 15.23 8.82 -19.43
CA GLU A 98 14.27 9.95 -19.38
C GLU A 98 13.63 10.20 -18.01
N GLY A 99 14.25 9.72 -16.94
CA GLY A 99 13.80 9.90 -15.57
C GLY A 99 14.48 11.05 -14.84
N GLN A 100 14.08 11.22 -13.58
CA GLN A 100 14.60 12.25 -12.68
C GLN A 100 15.48 11.65 -11.57
N TYR A 101 16.43 12.44 -11.10
CA TYR A 101 17.29 12.12 -9.97
C TYR A 101 16.93 12.97 -8.75
N VAL A 102 16.73 12.31 -7.61
CA VAL A 102 16.48 12.96 -6.32
C VAL A 102 17.47 12.44 -5.28
N ALA A 103 17.94 13.33 -4.41
CA ALA A 103 18.76 12.98 -3.25
C ALA A 103 17.98 13.27 -1.97
N ILE A 104 17.89 12.30 -1.07
CA ILE A 104 17.25 12.42 0.24
C ILE A 104 18.21 11.99 1.35
N LEU A 105 17.87 12.33 2.59
CA LEU A 105 18.63 11.85 3.75
C LEU A 105 18.62 10.32 3.82
N GLN A 106 19.66 9.74 4.43
CA GLN A 106 19.79 8.28 4.54
C GLN A 106 18.62 7.60 5.27
N SER A 107 17.92 8.34 6.14
CA SER A 107 16.66 7.90 6.78
C SER A 107 15.45 7.91 5.84
N GLY A 108 15.64 8.23 4.56
CA GLY A 108 14.57 8.46 3.59
C GLY A 108 13.78 9.76 3.83
N GLY A 109 14.08 10.52 4.89
CA GLY A 109 13.18 11.56 5.40
C GLY A 109 11.83 11.03 5.93
N THR A 110 11.61 9.71 5.88
CA THR A 110 10.43 9.04 6.40
C THR A 110 10.72 8.57 7.81
N VAL A 111 10.20 9.27 8.82
CA VAL A 111 10.20 8.75 10.18
C VAL A 111 8.95 7.91 10.31
N ALA A 112 9.09 6.61 10.59
CA ALA A 112 7.96 5.81 11.05
C ALA A 112 7.43 6.47 12.33
N VAL A 113 6.35 7.23 12.22
CA VAL A 113 5.78 7.96 13.35
C VAL A 113 4.95 6.97 14.15
N HIS A 114 5.57 6.40 15.18
CA HIS A 114 4.82 5.70 16.21
C HIS A 114 3.90 6.70 16.90
N THR A 115 2.60 6.39 16.92
CA THR A 115 1.61 7.23 17.59
C THR A 115 1.02 6.49 18.79
N PRO A 116 0.54 7.20 19.82
CA PRO A 116 -0.17 6.57 20.92
C PRO A 116 -1.48 5.88 20.50
N PHE A 117 -1.95 6.10 19.26
CA PHE A 117 -3.20 5.55 18.73
C PHE A 117 -3.01 4.24 17.96
N ASP A 118 -1.78 3.88 17.56
CA ASP A 118 -1.54 2.75 16.65
C ASP A 118 -2.05 1.42 17.22
N LYS A 119 -1.85 1.20 18.52
CA LYS A 119 -2.33 -0.01 19.21
C LYS A 119 -3.86 -0.09 19.23
N GLU A 120 -4.53 1.01 19.56
CA GLU A 120 -5.99 1.06 19.62
C GLU A 120 -6.61 0.88 18.23
N ILE A 121 -6.00 1.48 17.20
CA ILE A 121 -6.36 1.26 15.79
C ILE A 121 -6.19 -0.22 15.41
N ALA A 122 -5.10 -0.87 15.81
CA ALA A 122 -4.88 -2.28 15.52
C ALA A 122 -5.92 -3.19 16.21
N GLU A 123 -6.24 -2.92 17.48
CA GLU A 123 -7.29 -3.63 18.23
C GLU A 123 -8.66 -3.46 17.56
N LEU A 124 -9.00 -2.23 17.19
CA LEU A 124 -10.27 -1.91 16.54
C LEU A 124 -10.37 -2.51 15.14
N ASN A 125 -9.26 -2.58 14.39
CA ASN A 125 -9.21 -3.32 13.12
C ASN A 125 -9.51 -4.81 13.38
N GLY A 126 -8.98 -5.40 14.45
CA GLY A 126 -9.32 -6.77 14.85
C GLY A 126 -10.82 -6.95 15.10
N MET A 127 -11.44 -6.03 15.85
CA MET A 127 -12.87 -6.06 16.11
C MET A 127 -13.71 -5.88 14.83
N LEU A 128 -13.27 -5.04 13.89
CA LEU A 128 -13.90 -4.93 12.56
C LEU A 128 -13.79 -6.24 11.79
N ASN A 129 -12.62 -6.89 11.80
CA ASN A 129 -12.41 -8.19 11.17
C ASN A 129 -13.38 -9.26 11.68
N ASP A 130 -13.67 -9.26 12.98
CA ASP A 130 -14.58 -10.23 13.61
C ASP A 130 -16.05 -10.06 13.18
N THR A 131 -16.42 -8.92 12.61
CA THR A 131 -17.79 -8.71 12.11
C THR A 131 -18.05 -9.37 10.77
N ILE A 132 -17.01 -9.80 10.03
CA ILE A 132 -17.14 -10.27 8.65
C ILE A 132 -17.94 -11.55 8.54
N CYS A 133 -18.74 -11.61 7.49
CA CYS A 133 -19.44 -12.81 7.08
C CYS A 133 -19.14 -13.11 5.61
N ALA A 134 -18.09 -13.90 5.36
CA ALA A 134 -17.76 -14.36 4.01
C ALA A 134 -18.92 -15.17 3.41
N TYR A 135 -19.51 -14.62 2.34
CA TYR A 135 -20.77 -15.08 1.76
C TYR A 135 -20.57 -15.51 0.31
N GLY A 136 -20.46 -16.80 0.08
CA GLY A 136 -20.17 -17.33 -1.24
C GLY A 136 -19.89 -18.82 -1.18
N ASP A 137 -19.34 -19.34 -2.28
CA ASP A 137 -18.85 -20.72 -2.29
C ASP A 137 -17.66 -20.92 -1.33
N ARG A 138 -17.25 -22.19 -1.16
CA ARG A 138 -16.14 -22.55 -0.28
C ARG A 138 -14.83 -21.83 -0.65
N ARG A 139 -14.58 -21.58 -1.94
CA ARG A 139 -13.37 -20.90 -2.41
C ARG A 139 -13.37 -19.44 -1.97
N VAL A 140 -14.52 -18.75 -2.09
CA VAL A 140 -14.69 -17.37 -1.59
C VAL A 140 -14.46 -17.32 -0.08
N GLN A 141 -15.06 -18.24 0.67
CA GLN A 141 -14.91 -18.31 2.13
C GLN A 141 -13.45 -18.59 2.55
N GLU A 142 -12.75 -19.51 1.87
CA GLU A 142 -11.34 -19.83 2.14
C GLU A 142 -10.41 -18.67 1.81
N MET A 143 -10.63 -17.98 0.69
CA MET A 143 -9.87 -16.78 0.33
C MET A 143 -10.08 -15.67 1.36
N ALA A 144 -11.32 -15.48 1.83
CA ALA A 144 -11.62 -14.49 2.86
C ALA A 144 -10.86 -14.81 4.16
N MET A 145 -10.95 -16.05 4.64
CA MET A 145 -10.23 -16.51 5.84
C MET A 145 -8.70 -16.41 5.70
N SER A 146 -8.15 -16.70 4.53
CA SER A 146 -6.72 -16.54 4.28
C SER A 146 -6.28 -15.08 4.36
N LYS A 147 -7.08 -14.16 3.83
CA LYS A 147 -6.80 -12.73 3.92
C LYS A 147 -6.90 -12.23 5.37
N LEU A 148 -7.90 -12.66 6.13
CA LEU A 148 -8.03 -12.32 7.55
C LEU A 148 -6.81 -12.76 8.38
N ARG A 149 -6.35 -14.00 8.18
CA ARG A 149 -5.14 -14.51 8.84
C ARG A 149 -3.90 -13.69 8.49
N SER A 150 -3.77 -13.27 7.23
CA SER A 150 -2.64 -12.42 6.82
C SER A 150 -2.69 -11.05 7.49
N GLN A 151 -3.88 -10.47 7.66
CA GLN A 151 -4.05 -9.16 8.29
C GLN A 151 -3.85 -9.21 9.81
N SER A 152 -4.28 -10.28 10.49
CA SER A 152 -4.07 -10.43 11.93
C SER A 152 -2.61 -10.56 12.35
N ALA A 153 -1.71 -10.88 11.41
CA ALA A 153 -0.28 -10.97 11.65
C ALA A 153 0.47 -9.64 11.42
N ALA A 154 -0.21 -8.58 10.98
CA ALA A 154 0.40 -7.29 10.72
C ALA A 154 0.77 -6.57 12.03
N LYS A 155 1.87 -5.80 11.99
CA LYS A 155 2.27 -4.91 13.10
C LYS A 155 1.27 -3.76 13.25
N ALA A 156 1.14 -3.22 14.46
CA ALA A 156 0.15 -2.19 14.77
C ALA A 156 0.32 -0.93 13.93
N GLU A 157 1.56 -0.51 13.70
CA GLU A 157 1.91 0.65 12.87
C GLU A 157 1.45 0.45 11.42
N SER A 158 1.71 -0.73 10.86
CA SER A 158 1.26 -1.08 9.50
C SER A 158 -0.27 -1.14 9.37
N VAL A 159 -0.97 -1.49 10.44
CA VAL A 159 -2.44 -1.44 10.47
C VAL A 159 -2.91 0.02 10.52
N ALA A 160 -2.24 0.86 11.32
CA ALA A 160 -2.57 2.27 11.46
C ALA A 160 -2.33 3.08 10.17
N ASP A 161 -1.22 2.84 9.47
CA ASP A 161 -0.93 3.47 8.18
C ASP A 161 -1.95 3.05 7.11
N ARG A 162 -2.34 1.77 7.10
CA ARG A 162 -3.40 1.31 6.19
C ARG A 162 -4.76 1.95 6.53
N ALA A 163 -5.09 2.09 7.80
CA ALA A 163 -6.33 2.74 8.22
C ALA A 163 -6.36 4.23 7.81
N ASP A 164 -5.23 4.93 7.90
CA ASP A 164 -5.07 6.30 7.40
C ASP A 164 -5.24 6.39 5.88
N TYR A 165 -4.58 5.50 5.11
CA TYR A 165 -4.75 5.43 3.66
C TYR A 165 -6.21 5.21 3.25
N LEU A 166 -6.88 4.24 3.86
CA LEU A 166 -8.29 3.92 3.57
C LEU A 166 -9.25 5.04 3.99
N SER A 167 -8.88 5.86 4.98
CA SER A 167 -9.67 7.02 5.39
C SER A 167 -9.75 8.11 4.33
N LYS A 168 -8.66 8.29 3.58
CA LYS A 168 -8.48 9.33 2.57
C LYS A 168 -9.15 8.95 1.24
N GLY A 169 -9.30 7.66 0.95
CA GLY A 169 -9.94 7.12 -0.26
C GLY A 169 -11.47 7.32 -0.37
N ARG A 170 -12.08 8.25 0.39
CA ARG A 170 -13.54 8.49 0.40
C ARG A 170 -14.09 9.16 -0.88
N ALA A 171 -13.24 9.69 -1.76
CA ALA A 171 -13.66 10.36 -2.99
C ALA A 171 -13.82 9.38 -4.16
N GLY A 172 -14.88 8.56 -4.14
CA GLY A 172 -15.25 7.69 -5.27
C GLY A 172 -15.61 6.28 -4.81
N GLY A 173 -16.84 5.86 -5.08
CA GLY A 173 -17.45 4.64 -4.52
C GLY A 173 -16.57 3.37 -4.56
N SER A 174 -16.73 2.57 -3.49
CA SER A 174 -16.10 1.26 -3.20
C SER A 174 -14.87 1.21 -2.28
N MET A 175 -14.31 2.34 -1.83
CA MET A 175 -13.11 2.35 -0.95
C MET A 175 -13.24 3.22 0.31
N GLY A 176 -14.46 3.62 0.70
CA GLY A 176 -14.69 4.25 2.01
C GLY A 176 -14.67 3.24 3.17
N PHE A 177 -14.60 3.73 4.40
CA PHE A 177 -14.70 2.91 5.62
C PHE A 177 -15.93 1.98 5.70
N GLY A 178 -16.95 2.17 4.87
CA GLY A 178 -18.05 1.24 4.60
C GLY A 178 -17.92 0.60 3.22
N GLY A 179 -16.82 -0.09 2.96
CA GLY A 179 -16.62 -0.75 1.66
C GLY A 179 -15.39 -1.65 1.58
N ASN A 180 -14.28 -1.38 2.30
CA ASN A 180 -13.06 -2.17 2.07
C ASN A 180 -12.01 -2.22 3.21
N THR A 181 -12.38 -1.95 4.47
CA THR A 181 -11.43 -2.14 5.59
C THR A 181 -11.15 -3.59 5.92
N VAL A 182 -11.94 -4.54 5.42
CA VAL A 182 -11.57 -5.93 5.54
C VAL A 182 -12.04 -6.74 4.33
N ILE A 183 -11.07 -7.00 3.46
CA ILE A 183 -11.12 -7.87 2.28
C ILE A 183 -11.72 -7.23 1.02
N ILE A 184 -10.83 -6.63 0.22
CA ILE A 184 -11.11 -6.28 -1.18
C ILE A 184 -11.47 -7.54 -1.97
N GLY A 185 -12.65 -7.51 -2.61
CA GLY A 185 -13.10 -8.52 -3.57
C GLY A 185 -13.60 -9.84 -2.95
N THR A 186 -14.10 -9.82 -1.72
CA THR A 186 -14.95 -10.91 -1.22
C THR A 186 -16.33 -10.40 -0.84
N ASP A 187 -17.34 -11.16 -1.23
CA ASP A 187 -18.74 -10.95 -0.84
C ASP A 187 -18.86 -11.07 0.68
N ASP A 188 -18.97 -9.93 1.39
CA ASP A 188 -19.21 -9.87 2.84
C ASP A 188 -20.67 -9.54 3.12
N LEU A 189 -21.44 -10.51 3.61
CA LEU A 189 -22.87 -10.36 3.83
C LEU A 189 -23.22 -9.23 4.81
N VAL A 190 -22.37 -8.92 5.80
CA VAL A 190 -22.65 -7.83 6.73
C VAL A 190 -22.60 -6.48 6.02
N GLU A 191 -21.67 -6.31 5.07
CA GLU A 191 -21.60 -5.11 4.24
C GLU A 191 -22.75 -5.05 3.26
N MET A 192 -23.04 -6.17 2.60
CA MET A 192 -24.12 -6.26 1.63
C MET A 192 -25.51 -5.97 2.23
N LEU A 193 -25.69 -6.27 3.52
CA LEU A 193 -26.89 -5.90 4.28
C LEU A 193 -26.88 -4.43 4.72
N MET A 194 -25.71 -3.82 4.90
CA MET A 194 -25.56 -2.40 5.26
C MET A 194 -25.73 -1.47 4.06
N ASP A 195 -25.27 -1.87 2.87
CA ASP A 195 -25.40 -1.13 1.61
C ASP A 195 -26.67 -1.50 0.81
N GLU A 196 -27.49 -2.40 1.37
CA GLU A 196 -28.75 -2.89 0.80
C GLU A 196 -28.61 -3.65 -0.53
N SER A 197 -27.40 -4.06 -0.92
CA SER A 197 -27.19 -4.95 -2.07
C SER A 197 -27.75 -6.36 -1.86
N VAL A 198 -27.95 -6.77 -0.61
CA VAL A 198 -28.70 -7.96 -0.20
C VAL A 198 -29.67 -7.57 0.92
N THR A 199 -30.87 -8.14 0.93
CA THR A 199 -31.82 -8.00 2.05
C THR A 199 -31.92 -9.30 2.84
N PHE A 200 -32.38 -9.24 4.10
CA PHE A 200 -32.53 -10.41 4.96
C PHE A 200 -33.42 -11.50 4.36
N GLU A 201 -34.39 -11.10 3.53
CA GLU A 201 -35.35 -11.97 2.85
C GLU A 201 -34.72 -12.68 1.64
N ASN A 202 -33.63 -12.14 1.10
CA ASN A 202 -32.97 -12.59 -0.12
C ASN A 202 -31.58 -13.21 0.13
N ILE A 203 -31.32 -13.68 1.36
CA ILE A 203 -30.10 -14.41 1.69
C ILE A 203 -30.18 -15.83 1.09
N ASP A 204 -29.18 -16.20 0.30
CA ASP A 204 -28.98 -17.57 -0.20
C ASP A 204 -28.26 -18.41 0.85
N ASP A 205 -29.02 -19.30 1.49
CA ASP A 205 -28.52 -20.23 2.49
C ASP A 205 -27.32 -21.07 2.02
N LYS A 206 -27.16 -21.32 0.72
CA LYS A 206 -26.02 -22.09 0.19
C LYS A 206 -24.71 -21.34 0.31
N LYS A 207 -24.75 -20.01 0.24
CA LYS A 207 -23.58 -19.11 0.30
C LYS A 207 -23.15 -18.78 1.73
N LEU A 208 -23.99 -19.07 2.72
CA LEU A 208 -23.66 -18.82 4.12
C LEU A 208 -22.48 -19.67 4.60
N PRO A 209 -21.67 -19.14 5.54
CA PRO A 209 -20.69 -19.95 6.26
C PRO A 209 -21.40 -20.94 7.20
N ASP A 210 -20.76 -22.07 7.49
CA ASP A 210 -21.34 -23.17 8.28
C ASP A 210 -21.88 -22.74 9.64
N GLY A 211 -21.23 -21.77 10.30
CA GLY A 211 -21.69 -21.23 11.57
C GLY A 211 -23.09 -20.63 11.49
N LEU A 212 -23.38 -19.85 10.44
CA LEU A 212 -24.68 -19.22 10.25
C LEU A 212 -25.72 -20.18 9.64
N LYS A 213 -25.29 -21.16 8.84
CA LYS A 213 -26.19 -22.21 8.32
C LYS A 213 -26.84 -23.03 9.43
N LYS A 214 -26.11 -23.26 10.53
CA LYS A 214 -26.56 -24.06 11.68
C LYS A 214 -27.54 -23.33 12.61
N LEU A 215 -27.65 -22.00 12.51
CA LEU A 215 -28.58 -21.21 13.32
C LEU A 215 -30.00 -21.27 12.76
N GLN A 216 -31.01 -21.17 13.63
CA GLN A 216 -32.39 -20.96 13.19
C GLN A 216 -32.53 -19.59 12.49
N PRO A 217 -33.50 -19.40 11.59
CA PRO A 217 -33.65 -18.15 10.84
C PRO A 217 -33.72 -16.89 11.73
N SER A 218 -34.43 -16.95 12.86
CA SER A 218 -34.51 -15.84 13.83
C SER A 218 -33.18 -15.56 14.53
N GLU A 219 -32.45 -16.60 14.92
CA GLU A 219 -31.14 -16.50 15.56
C GLU A 219 -30.08 -15.98 14.58
N ARG A 220 -30.13 -16.45 13.33
CA ARG A 220 -29.26 -15.98 12.25
C ARG A 220 -29.45 -14.50 11.97
N ARG A 221 -30.72 -14.06 11.91
CA ARG A 221 -31.04 -12.64 11.75
C ARG A 221 -30.50 -11.81 12.90
N ALA A 222 -30.75 -12.22 14.15
CA ALA A 222 -30.26 -11.53 15.32
C ALA A 222 -28.72 -11.44 15.35
N GLU A 223 -28.00 -12.49 14.94
CA GLU A 223 -26.54 -12.49 14.85
C GLU A 223 -26.01 -11.52 13.78
N LEU A 224 -26.65 -11.48 12.60
CA LEU A 224 -26.29 -10.54 11.54
C LEU A 224 -26.58 -9.09 11.95
N GLU A 225 -27.73 -8.82 12.57
CA GLU A 225 -28.08 -7.50 13.11
C GLU A 225 -27.07 -7.05 14.20
N ARG A 226 -26.65 -7.97 15.07
CA ARG A 226 -25.59 -7.71 16.06
C ARG A 226 -24.27 -7.32 15.40
N ARG A 227 -23.85 -8.03 14.35
CA ARG A 227 -22.61 -7.71 13.60
C ARG A 227 -22.69 -6.37 12.89
N ILE A 228 -23.83 -6.05 12.28
CA ILE A 228 -24.08 -4.75 11.65
C ILE A 228 -23.95 -3.61 12.67
N ALA A 229 -24.59 -3.74 13.83
CA ALA A 229 -24.52 -2.73 14.89
C ALA A 229 -23.09 -2.57 15.42
N ALA A 230 -22.38 -3.68 15.63
CA ALA A 230 -20.97 -3.67 16.05
C ALA A 230 -20.07 -3.00 14.99
N ARG A 231 -20.24 -3.34 13.71
CA ARG A 231 -19.46 -2.77 12.60
C ARG A 231 -19.62 -1.26 12.52
N LYS A 232 -20.86 -0.76 12.53
CA LYS A 232 -21.15 0.69 12.51
C LYS A 232 -20.47 1.43 13.67
N LYS A 233 -20.52 0.84 14.87
CA LYS A 233 -19.86 1.39 16.06
C LYS A 233 -18.34 1.43 15.86
N PHE A 234 -17.73 0.33 15.43
CA PHE A 234 -16.28 0.25 15.27
C PHE A 234 -15.75 1.13 14.13
N GLN A 235 -16.52 1.28 13.03
CA GLN A 235 -16.19 2.21 11.96
C GLN A 235 -16.15 3.65 12.47
N ALA A 236 -17.15 4.09 13.23
CA ALA A 236 -17.17 5.43 13.81
C ALA A 236 -15.99 5.68 14.77
N GLN A 237 -15.62 4.69 15.58
CA GLN A 237 -14.45 4.76 16.46
C GLN A 237 -13.13 4.81 15.66
N MET A 238 -13.06 4.10 14.53
CA MET A 238 -11.87 4.05 13.69
C MET A 238 -11.62 5.41 13.04
N GLU A 239 -12.68 6.05 12.55
CA GLU A 239 -12.61 7.39 11.96
C GLU A 239 -12.10 8.43 12.96
N ASP A 240 -12.59 8.40 14.20
CA ASP A 240 -12.12 9.28 15.27
C ASP A 240 -10.64 9.05 15.61
N LEU A 241 -10.22 7.79 15.75
CA LEU A 241 -8.82 7.46 16.05
C LEU A 241 -7.87 7.82 14.91
N VAL A 242 -8.26 7.58 13.66
CA VAL A 242 -7.45 7.94 12.49
C VAL A 242 -7.34 9.47 12.38
N SER A 243 -8.42 10.22 12.64
CA SER A 243 -8.36 11.68 12.69
C SER A 243 -7.40 12.18 13.77
N LYS A 244 -7.50 11.64 14.99
CA LYS A 244 -6.59 11.98 16.10
C LYS A 244 -5.13 11.64 15.78
N ARG A 245 -4.90 10.50 15.11
CA ARG A 245 -3.58 10.10 14.64
C ARG A 245 -3.01 11.11 13.63
N ALA A 246 -3.81 11.52 12.64
CA ALA A 246 -3.41 12.50 11.65
C ALA A 246 -3.06 13.86 12.28
N ASP A 247 -3.88 14.35 13.21
CA ASP A 247 -3.64 15.60 13.95
C ASP A 247 -2.38 15.53 14.81
N TYR A 248 -2.14 14.38 15.46
CA TYR A 248 -0.93 14.14 16.23
C TYR A 248 0.31 14.18 15.35
N ILE A 249 0.29 13.46 14.23
CA ILE A 249 1.40 13.45 13.27
C ILE A 249 1.67 14.87 12.75
N LYS A 250 0.62 15.62 12.39
CA LYS A 250 0.76 17.01 11.96
C LYS A 250 1.39 17.89 13.04
N THR A 251 0.93 17.77 14.28
CA THR A 251 1.46 18.55 15.42
C THR A 251 2.93 18.20 15.69
N GLU A 252 3.30 16.93 15.64
CA GLU A 252 4.70 16.51 15.81
C GLU A 252 5.58 16.97 14.65
N ARG A 253 5.07 17.05 13.42
CA ARG A 253 5.77 17.67 12.28
C ARG A 253 6.05 19.14 12.52
N GLU A 254 5.04 19.91 12.94
CA GLU A 254 5.18 21.35 13.20
C GLU A 254 6.19 21.64 14.32
N LYS A 255 6.22 20.83 15.38
CA LYS A 255 7.24 20.93 16.45
C LYS A 255 8.65 20.64 15.96
N ASN A 256 8.78 19.77 14.96
CA ASN A 256 10.05 19.33 14.39
C ASN A 256 10.44 20.10 13.11
N ALA A 257 9.74 21.18 12.76
CA ALA A 257 9.96 21.96 11.53
C ALA A 257 11.34 22.64 11.40
N GLY A 258 12.23 22.50 12.40
CA GLY A 258 13.65 22.87 12.34
C GLY A 258 14.61 21.71 12.04
N ALA A 259 14.11 20.47 11.98
CA ALA A 259 14.81 19.31 11.45
C ALA A 259 14.49 19.15 9.95
N ALA A 260 15.34 18.43 9.21
CA ALA A 260 15.12 18.20 7.78
C ALA A 260 13.69 17.68 7.49
N PRO A 261 13.08 18.05 6.34
CA PRO A 261 11.66 17.78 6.08
C PRO A 261 11.34 16.29 6.26
N MET A 262 10.44 16.01 7.21
CA MET A 262 9.74 14.72 7.25
C MET A 262 8.87 14.65 5.99
N ASP A 263 8.96 13.56 5.23
CA ASP A 263 8.26 13.30 3.94
C ASP A 263 8.93 13.84 2.66
N ALA A 264 10.21 14.23 2.69
CA ALA A 264 10.92 14.62 1.47
C ALA A 264 10.88 13.55 0.37
N PHE A 265 10.85 12.26 0.72
CA PHE A 265 10.67 11.18 -0.25
C PHE A 265 9.29 11.22 -0.91
N ASP A 266 8.22 11.26 -0.11
CA ASP A 266 6.84 11.18 -0.63
C ASP A 266 6.49 12.39 -1.49
N GLU A 267 6.92 13.59 -1.10
CA GLU A 267 6.68 14.82 -1.89
C GLU A 267 7.41 14.76 -3.23
N GLN A 268 8.68 14.35 -3.24
CA GLN A 268 9.47 14.25 -4.46
C GLN A 268 8.94 13.17 -5.41
N VAL A 269 8.55 12.01 -4.87
CA VAL A 269 7.94 10.94 -5.68
C VAL A 269 6.61 11.41 -6.28
N LYS A 270 5.77 12.11 -5.51
CA LYS A 270 4.51 12.66 -6.03
C LYS A 270 4.76 13.67 -7.15
N GLU A 271 5.67 14.61 -6.96
CA GLU A 271 6.02 15.62 -7.96
C GLU A 271 6.46 14.94 -9.28
N ILE A 272 7.39 13.98 -9.20
CA ILE A 272 7.85 13.18 -10.35
C ILE A 272 6.68 12.49 -11.07
N ILE A 273 5.80 11.82 -10.31
CA ILE A 273 4.66 11.10 -10.88
C ILE A 273 3.71 12.06 -11.60
N HIS A 274 3.42 13.22 -11.00
CA HIS A 274 2.55 14.22 -11.58
C HIS A 274 3.12 14.80 -12.88
N ASP A 275 4.42 15.14 -12.89
CA ASP A 275 5.09 15.68 -14.08
C ASP A 275 5.08 14.67 -15.23
N GLN A 276 5.49 13.43 -14.96
CA GLN A 276 5.58 12.37 -15.98
C GLN A 276 4.18 11.89 -16.45
N ALA A 277 3.18 11.94 -15.58
CA ALA A 277 1.79 11.69 -15.95
C ALA A 277 1.24 12.79 -16.87
N ALA A 278 1.56 14.06 -16.58
CA ALA A 278 1.11 15.20 -17.39
C ALA A 278 1.63 15.14 -18.83
N GLU A 279 2.86 14.64 -19.04
CA GLU A 279 3.41 14.41 -20.39
C GLU A 279 2.58 13.41 -21.22
N LEU A 280 1.90 12.46 -20.56
CA LEU A 280 0.97 11.51 -21.18
C LEU A 280 -0.49 11.97 -21.15
N GLY A 281 -0.77 13.19 -20.65
CA GLY A 281 -2.13 13.72 -20.51
C GLY A 281 -2.96 13.00 -19.44
N ILE A 282 -2.31 12.39 -18.45
CA ILE A 282 -2.97 11.76 -17.30
C ILE A 282 -3.15 12.81 -16.21
N GLU A 283 -4.40 13.07 -15.82
CA GLU A 283 -4.74 14.01 -14.75
C GLU A 283 -5.13 13.24 -13.48
N PHE A 284 -4.52 13.60 -12.35
CA PHE A 284 -4.92 13.11 -11.03
C PHE A 284 -6.01 14.03 -10.47
N SER A 285 -7.09 13.46 -9.92
CA SER A 285 -8.09 14.23 -9.19
C SER A 285 -7.51 14.72 -7.86
N GLU A 286 -7.79 15.99 -7.50
CA GLU A 286 -7.51 16.55 -6.17
C GLU A 286 -8.21 15.80 -5.04
#